data_AF-A0A484YN66-F1
#
_entry.id   AF-A0A484YN66-F1
#
_cell.length_a   1.000
_cell.length_b   1.000
_cell.length_c   1.000
_cell.angle_alpha   90.00
_cell.angle_beta   90.00
_cell.angle_gamma   90.00
#
_symmetry.space_group_name_H-M   'P 1'
#
loop_
_entity.id
_entity.type
_entity.pdbx_description
1 polymer ?
#
loop_
_entity_poly.entity_id
_entity_poly.type
_entity_poly.pdbx_seq_one_letter_code
_entity_poly.pdbx_strand_id
1 'polypeptide(L)' 'MTDISRTQAWLESLRPKTLPLAFAAIVVGTCACLVARAISIRGWRGLALITAGLLQILSNLANDYGDAVKGSDKP' A
#
# COMPACT_ATOMS: atom_id res chain seq x y z
N MET A 1 3.56 -6.06 29.28
CA MET A 1 3.63 -6.00 27.81
C MET A 1 2.35 -6.66 27.32
N THR A 2 1.49 -5.93 26.62
CA THR A 2 0.26 -6.53 26.07
C THR A 2 0.67 -7.46 24.94
N ASP A 3 0.47 -8.76 25.11
CA ASP A 3 0.69 -9.73 24.03
C ASP A 3 -0.24 -9.40 22.87
N ILE A 4 0.35 -8.97 21.76
CA ILE A 4 -0.38 -8.65 20.55
C ILE A 4 -0.76 -9.97 19.88
N SER A 5 -2.02 -10.13 19.49
CA SER A 5 -2.42 -11.35 18.77
C SER A 5 -1.70 -11.44 17.43
N ARG A 6 -1.44 -12.66 16.94
CA ARG A 6 -0.81 -12.90 15.63
C ARG A 6 -1.52 -12.12 14.52
N THR A 7 -2.85 -12.07 14.56
CA THR A 7 -3.68 -11.34 13.59
C THR A 7 -3.42 -9.83 13.64
N GLN A 8 -3.31 -9.26 14.84
CA GLN A 8 -2.98 -7.84 15.00
C GLN A 8 -1.57 -7.52 14.51
N ALA A 9 -0.58 -8.38 14.80
CA ALA A 9 0.78 -8.22 14.29
C ALA A 9 0.80 -8.17 12.74
N TRP A 10 0.09 -9.09 12.09
CA TRP A 10 -0.06 -9.06 10.63
C TRP A 10 -0.74 -7.78 10.14
N LEU A 11 -1.85 -7.36 10.76
CA LEU A 11 -2.53 -6.13 10.40
C LEU A 11 -1.65 -4.89 10.54
N GLU A 12 -0.78 -4.87 11.55
CA GLU A 12 0.15 -3.78 11.79
C GLU A 12 1.26 -3.73 10.74
N SER A 13 1.86 -4.88 10.39
CA SER A 13 2.86 -4.99 9.32
C SER A 13 2.34 -4.62 7.93
N LEU A 14 1.03 -4.74 7.67
CA LEU A 14 0.43 -4.26 6.42
C LEU A 14 0.44 -2.72 6.29
N ARG A 15 0.66 -2.00 7.41
CA ARG A 15 0.62 -0.53 7.54
C ARG A 15 -0.60 0.08 6.83
N PRO A 16 -1.84 -0.22 7.28
CA PRO A 16 -3.07 0.21 6.61
C PRO A 16 -3.20 1.73 6.47
N LYS A 17 -2.53 2.51 7.33
CA LYS A 17 -2.48 3.98 7.23
C LYS A 17 -1.71 4.50 6.00
N THR A 18 -0.90 3.66 5.35
CA THR A 18 -0.15 4.01 4.12
C THR A 18 -0.95 3.75 2.85
N LEU A 19 -1.98 2.91 2.91
CA LEU A 19 -2.83 2.58 1.77
C LEU A 19 -3.58 3.79 1.18
N PRO A 20 -4.13 4.73 1.97
CA PRO A 20 -4.75 5.94 1.44
C PRO A 20 -3.80 6.76 0.55
N LEU A 21 -2.50 6.80 0.88
CA LEU A 21 -1.51 7.51 0.09
C LEU A 21 -1.33 6.88 -1.29
N ALA A 22 -1.19 5.55 -1.35
CA ALA A 22 -1.09 4.82 -2.61
C ALA A 22 -2.34 5.00 -3.49
N PHE A 23 -3.53 4.98 -2.88
CA PHE A 23 -4.78 5.21 -3.60
C PHE A 23 -4.93 6.65 -4.10
N ALA A 24 -4.48 7.65 -3.33
CA ALA A 24 -4.50 9.05 -3.75
C ALA A 24 -3.74 9.26 -5.07
N ALA A 25 -2.57 8.61 -5.23
CA ALA A 25 -1.80 8.68 -6.47
C ALA A 25 -2.59 8.15 -7.69
N ILE A 26 -3.26 7.00 -7.54
CA ILE A 26 -4.08 6.42 -8.62
C ILE A 26 -5.30 7.31 -8.94
N VAL A 27 -5.96 7.84 -7.91
CA VAL A 27 -7.10 8.75 -8.08
C VAL A 27 -6.68 10.02 -8.83
N VAL A 28 -5.61 10.69 -8.37
CA VAL A 28 -5.10 11.92 -8.99
C VAL A 28 -4.65 11.67 -10.42
N GLY A 29 -3.88 10.60 -10.67
CA GLY A 29 -3.45 10.23 -12.02
C GLY A 29 -4.64 9.97 -12.95
N THR A 30 -5.69 9.34 -12.43
CA THR A 30 -6.89 9.13 -13.25
C THR A 30 -7.67 10.41 -13.50
N CYS A 31 -7.80 11.31 -12.51
CA CYS A 31 -8.42 12.62 -12.69
C CYS A 31 -7.68 13.45 -13.75
N ALA A 32 -6.35 13.50 -13.69
CA ALA A 32 -5.53 14.20 -14.68
C ALA A 32 -5.79 13.69 -16.11
N CYS A 33 -5.89 12.38 -16.26
CA CYS A 33 -6.12 11.76 -17.55
C CYS A 33 -7.54 11.98 -18.11
N LEU A 34 -8.54 12.08 -17.23
CA LEU A 34 -9.90 12.47 -17.59
C LEU A 34 -9.98 13.91 -18.07
N VAL A 35 -9.30 14.84 -17.38
CA VAL A 35 -9.23 16.25 -17.79
C VAL A 35 -8.55 16.39 -19.16
N ALA A 36 -7.51 15.61 -19.43
CA ALA A 36 -6.83 15.57 -20.73
C ALA A 36 -7.67 14.90 -21.84
N ARG A 37 -8.87 14.38 -21.54
CA ARG A 37 -9.73 13.60 -22.46
C ARG A 37 -9.01 12.41 -23.11
N ALA A 38 -7.94 11.92 -22.47
CA ALA A 38 -7.05 10.91 -23.03
C ALA A 38 -7.59 9.48 -22.89
N ILE A 39 -8.61 9.27 -22.04
CA ILE A 39 -9.24 7.97 -21.82
C ILE A 39 -10.70 8.10 -21.43
N SER A 40 -11.50 7.13 -21.88
CA SER A 40 -12.85 6.88 -21.38
C SER A 40 -12.79 6.13 -20.05
N ILE A 41 -13.69 6.45 -19.10
CA ILE A 41 -13.79 5.73 -17.82
C ILE A 41 -14.12 4.26 -18.10
N ARG A 42 -13.16 3.37 -17.89
CA ARG A 42 -13.24 1.92 -18.16
C ARG A 42 -12.95 1.14 -16.88
N GLY A 43 -13.42 -0.11 -16.79
CA GLY A 43 -13.32 -0.97 -15.61
C GLY A 43 -11.91 -1.25 -15.08
N TRP A 44 -10.84 -0.95 -15.81
CA TRP A 44 -9.46 -1.21 -15.38
C TRP A 44 -9.00 -0.36 -14.18
N ARG A 45 -9.72 0.73 -13.82
CA ARG A 45 -9.39 1.55 -12.64
C ARG A 45 -9.44 0.76 -11.33
N GLY A 46 -10.36 -0.21 -11.23
CA GLY A 46 -10.45 -1.10 -10.08
C GLY A 46 -9.19 -1.97 -9.95
N LEU A 47 -8.71 -2.51 -11.07
CA LEU A 47 -7.45 -3.26 -11.13
C LEU A 47 -6.27 -2.38 -10.74
N ALA A 48 -6.19 -1.13 -11.24
CA ALA A 48 -5.11 -0.21 -10.87
C ALA A 48 -5.08 0.11 -9.36
N LEU A 49 -6.24 0.32 -8.74
CA LEU A 49 -6.35 0.52 -7.29
C LEU A 49 -5.91 -0.72 -6.50
N ILE A 50 -6.40 -1.90 -6.89
CA ILE A 50 -6.00 -3.16 -6.25
C ILE A 50 -4.49 -3.37 -6.38
N THR A 51 -3.93 -3.23 -7.58
CA THR A 51 -2.50 -3.39 -7.84
C THR A 51 -1.68 -2.40 -7.01
N ALA A 52 -2.06 -1.12 -6.97
CA ALA A 52 -1.35 -0.12 -6.17
C ALA A 52 -1.39 -0.44 -4.66
N GLY A 53 -2.55 -0.88 -4.15
CA GLY A 53 -2.69 -1.30 -2.76
C GLY A 53 -1.82 -2.53 -2.42
N LEU A 54 -1.80 -3.54 -3.31
CA LEU A 54 -0.97 -4.73 -3.14
C LEU A 54 0.52 -4.40 -3.20
N LEU A 55 0.94 -3.51 -4.11
CA LEU A 55 2.33 -3.05 -4.19
C LEU A 55 2.75 -2.26 -2.95
N GLN A 56 1.85 -1.44 -2.39
CA GLN A 56 2.12 -0.72 -1.14
C GLN A 56 2.30 -1.69 0.03
N ILE A 57 1.43 -2.70 0.14
CA ILE A 57 1.56 -3.77 1.15
C ILE A 57 2.88 -4.51 0.97
N LEU A 58 3.20 -4.94 -0.25
CA LEU A 58 4.43 -5.67 -0.54
C LEU A 58 5.67 -4.85 -0.16
N SER A 59 5.69 -3.55 -0.47
CA SER A 59 6.80 -2.66 -0.10
C SER A 59 6.93 -2.52 1.42
N ASN A 60 5.82 -2.47 2.16
CA ASN A 60 5.85 -2.39 3.61
C ASN A 60 6.42 -3.68 4.22
N LEU A 61 5.96 -4.84 3.76
CA LEU A 61 6.44 -6.14 4.22
C LEU A 61 7.91 -6.38 3.87
N ALA A 62 8.35 -5.96 2.67
CA ALA A 62 9.74 -6.07 2.26
C ALA A 62 10.67 -5.20 3.12
N ASN A 63 10.21 -4.01 3.52
CA ASN A 63 10.96 -3.16 4.45
C ASN A 63 11.05 -3.80 5.84
N ASP A 64 9.94 -4.28 6.41
CA ASP A 64 9.94 -4.95 7.71
C ASP A 64 10.86 -6.19 7.70
N TYR A 65 10.85 -6.98 6.62
CA TYR A 65 11.78 -8.10 6.45
C TYR A 65 13.24 -7.64 6.36
N GLY A 66 13.51 -6.58 5.59
CA GLY A 66 14.84 -6.00 5.47
C GLY A 66 15.39 -5.49 6.80
N ASP A 67 14.55 -4.87 7.62
CA ASP A 67 14.91 -4.36 8.95
C ASP A 67 15.20 -5.51 9.94
N ALA A 68 14.40 -6.58 9.88
CA ALA A 68 14.64 -7.81 10.65
C ALA A 68 15.97 -8.49 10.27
N VAL A 69 16.29 -8.57 8.97
CA VAL A 69 17.54 -9.17 8.48
C VAL A 69 18.77 -8.31 8.81
N LYS A 70 18.65 -6.98 8.71
CA LYS A 70 19.75 -6.05 9.03
C LYS A 70 20.06 -5.97 10.52
N GLY A 71 19.18 -6.48 11.39
CA GLY A 71 19.32 -6.38 12.83
C GLY A 71 19.24 -4.92 13.31
N SER A 72 18.40 -4.12 12.65
CA SER A 72 18.14 -2.74 13.06
C SER A 72 17.28 -2.65 14.32
N ASP A 73 16.62 -3.75 14.69
CA ASP A 73 16.06 -4.00 16.01
C ASP A 73 17.15 -4.55 16.95
N LYS A 74 17.99 -3.65 17.44
CA LYS A 74 18.83 -3.89 18.62
C LYS A 74 18.39 -2.92 19.73
N PRO A 75 18.42 -3.35 21.01
CA PRO A 75 17.99 -2.53 22.15
C PRO A 75 18.79 -1.25 22.31
#